data_AF-I0FF27-F1
#
_entry.id   AF-I0FF27-F1
#
_cell.length_a   1.000
_cell.length_b   1.000
_cell.length_c   1.000
_cell.angle_alpha   90.00
_cell.angle_beta   90.00
_cell.angle_gamma   90.00
#
_symmetry.space_group_name_H-M   'P 1'
#
loop_
_entity.id
_entity.type
_entity.pdbx_description
1 polymer ?
#
loop_
_entity_poly.entity_id
_entity_poly.type
_entity_poly.pdbx_seq_one_letter_code
_entity_poly.pdbx_strand_id
1 'polypeptide(L)'
;MVLKKGEGDPNATKTGETEQKSVGNLLATQNDVTEQQAAAASASIGAISGSDILQAISHSEDVSVSKDINTVINVAEIAVAKKDSVTKTLDQAKKDAVIAGGIALRAMAKEGRFAAKNGDVKYPNAVNGAVASAVNKVLSTLVIAIRNRVDLGLKEINKLLGEIKQGEGSESKVKAN
;
A
#
# COMPACT_ATOMS: atom_id res chain seq x y z
N MET A 1 5.33 14.68 -1.08
CA MET A 1 5.10 13.28 -0.66
C MET A 1 5.26 13.19 0.85
N VAL A 2 4.44 12.39 1.53
CA VAL A 2 4.45 12.27 3.00
C VAL A 2 5.61 11.39 3.51
N LEU A 3 6.09 10.47 2.66
CA LEU A 3 7.30 9.67 2.90
C LEU A 3 8.58 10.47 2.64
N LYS A 4 9.65 10.14 3.36
CA LYS A 4 10.98 10.73 3.13
C LYS A 4 11.57 10.22 1.80
N LYS A 5 12.49 11.00 1.23
CA LYS A 5 13.25 10.59 0.04
C LYS A 5 14.04 9.31 0.37
N GLY A 6 13.83 8.24 -0.41
CA GLY A 6 14.47 6.94 -0.20
C GLY A 6 13.81 6.04 0.87
N GLU A 7 12.66 6.44 1.42
CA GLU A 7 11.88 5.59 2.33
C GLU A 7 10.99 4.62 1.55
N GLY A 8 11.26 3.33 1.68
CA GLY A 8 10.59 2.25 0.94
C GLY A 8 11.09 2.11 -0.51
N ASP A 9 10.82 0.96 -1.12
CA ASP A 9 11.14 0.63 -2.51
C ASP A 9 9.85 0.25 -3.27
N PRO A 10 9.43 1.01 -4.31
CA PRO A 10 8.23 0.71 -5.09
C PRO A 10 8.32 -0.64 -5.83
N ASN A 11 9.53 -1.16 -6.03
CA ASN A 11 9.80 -2.42 -6.71
C ASN A 11 10.18 -3.55 -5.74
N ALA A 12 9.97 -3.35 -4.43
CA ALA A 12 10.34 -4.35 -3.43
C ALA A 12 9.66 -5.68 -3.71
N THR A 13 10.46 -6.74 -3.71
CA THR A 13 10.01 -8.10 -3.96
C THR A 13 10.92 -9.08 -3.24
N LYS A 14 10.34 -10.10 -2.61
CA LYS A 14 11.04 -11.08 -1.77
C LYS A 14 10.51 -12.50 -1.91
N THR A 15 9.23 -12.65 -2.24
CA THR A 15 8.65 -13.96 -2.53
C THR A 15 9.05 -14.46 -3.93
N GLY A 16 8.77 -15.72 -4.23
CA GLY A 16 9.03 -16.31 -5.54
C GLY A 16 7.98 -15.92 -6.59
N GLU A 17 8.34 -16.07 -7.87
CA GLU A 17 7.42 -15.77 -8.98
C GLU A 17 6.18 -16.65 -8.95
N THR A 18 6.28 -17.89 -8.47
CA THR A 18 5.15 -18.82 -8.40
C THR A 18 4.08 -18.30 -7.44
N GLU A 19 4.50 -17.87 -6.24
CA GLU A 19 3.63 -17.27 -5.25
C GLU A 19 2.99 -16.00 -5.83
N GLN A 20 3.81 -15.07 -6.34
CA GLN A 20 3.37 -13.80 -6.91
C GLN A 20 2.33 -13.98 -8.02
N LYS A 21 2.60 -14.87 -8.98
CA LYS A 21 1.67 -15.19 -10.07
C LYS A 21 0.34 -15.70 -9.51
N SER A 22 0.39 -16.62 -8.56
CA SER A 22 -0.81 -17.27 -8.03
C SER A 22 -1.78 -16.30 -7.35
N VAL A 23 -1.31 -15.16 -6.84
CA VAL A 23 -2.14 -14.11 -6.23
C VAL A 23 -3.19 -13.56 -7.20
N GLY A 24 -2.92 -13.62 -8.51
CA GLY A 24 -3.89 -13.20 -9.54
C GLY A 24 -5.25 -13.90 -9.43
N ASN A 25 -5.31 -15.11 -8.86
CA ASN A 25 -6.58 -15.84 -8.66
C ASN A 25 -7.55 -15.07 -7.78
N LEU A 26 -7.06 -14.30 -6.80
CA LEU A 26 -7.91 -13.51 -5.92
C LEU A 26 -8.64 -12.39 -6.69
N LEU A 27 -8.15 -11.99 -7.86
CA LEU A 27 -8.71 -10.88 -8.64
C LEU A 27 -9.83 -11.32 -9.61
N ALA A 28 -9.96 -12.62 -9.85
CA ALA A 28 -10.95 -13.21 -10.75
C ALA A 28 -12.34 -13.36 -10.09
N THR A 29 -13.34 -13.78 -10.86
CA THR A 29 -14.71 -14.07 -10.38
C THR A 29 -14.90 -15.48 -9.86
N GLN A 30 -14.01 -16.41 -10.18
CA GLN A 30 -14.23 -17.83 -9.88
C GLN A 30 -13.89 -18.16 -8.42
N ASN A 31 -14.73 -18.99 -7.81
CA ASN A 31 -14.58 -19.43 -6.42
C ASN A 31 -13.67 -20.66 -6.30
N ASP A 32 -12.51 -20.64 -6.95
CA ASP A 32 -11.49 -21.70 -6.88
C ASP A 32 -10.27 -21.32 -6.03
N VAL A 33 -10.26 -20.12 -5.46
CA VAL A 33 -9.23 -19.64 -4.53
C VAL A 33 -9.27 -20.47 -3.23
N THR A 34 -8.20 -21.21 -2.98
CA THR A 34 -8.01 -22.01 -1.77
C THR A 34 -7.09 -21.28 -0.77
N GLU A 35 -6.77 -21.94 0.35
CA GLU A 35 -5.79 -21.44 1.32
C GLU A 35 -4.42 -21.19 0.70
N GLN A 36 -4.03 -21.92 -0.35
CA GLN A 36 -2.74 -21.76 -0.99
C GLN A 36 -2.59 -20.37 -1.62
N GLN A 37 -3.60 -19.90 -2.37
CA GLN A 37 -3.56 -18.58 -3.01
C GLN A 37 -3.70 -17.46 -1.97
N ALA A 38 -4.52 -17.66 -0.93
CA ALA A 38 -4.61 -16.72 0.20
C ALA A 38 -3.29 -16.63 0.99
N ALA A 39 -2.58 -17.76 1.16
CA ALA A 39 -1.27 -17.81 1.79
C ALA A 39 -0.21 -17.12 0.92
N ALA A 40 -0.25 -17.30 -0.41
CA ALA A 40 0.64 -16.58 -1.32
C ALA A 40 0.42 -15.06 -1.22
N ALA A 41 -0.83 -14.59 -1.19
CA ALA A 41 -1.14 -13.18 -0.97
C ALA A 41 -0.60 -12.70 0.38
N SER A 42 -0.83 -13.47 1.44
CA SER A 42 -0.33 -13.18 2.79
C SER A 42 1.20 -13.14 2.84
N ALA A 43 1.89 -14.00 2.10
CA ALA A 43 3.35 -14.02 2.00
C ALA A 43 3.87 -12.78 1.28
N SER A 44 3.31 -12.43 0.12
CA SER A 44 3.66 -11.20 -0.61
C SER A 44 3.47 -9.97 0.26
N ILE A 45 2.31 -9.85 0.91
CA ILE A 45 1.99 -8.72 1.81
C ILE A 45 2.90 -8.74 3.04
N GLY A 46 3.13 -9.91 3.64
CA GLY A 46 3.95 -10.08 4.84
C GLY A 46 5.41 -9.68 4.63
N ALA A 47 5.95 -9.94 3.44
CA ALA A 47 7.35 -9.76 3.12
C ALA A 47 7.77 -8.29 2.96
N ILE A 48 6.85 -7.39 2.61
CA ILE A 48 7.13 -5.97 2.36
C ILE A 48 6.72 -5.06 3.53
N SER A 49 7.29 -3.85 3.57
CA SER A 49 6.91 -2.80 4.52
C SER A 49 5.76 -1.96 3.98
N GLY A 50 4.98 -1.29 4.85
CA GLY A 50 3.94 -0.37 4.38
C GLY A 50 4.48 0.84 3.61
N SER A 51 5.74 1.23 3.83
CA SER A 51 6.43 2.24 3.01
C SER A 51 6.67 1.76 1.58
N ASP A 52 7.02 0.48 1.39
CA ASP A 52 7.16 -0.11 0.04
C ASP A 52 5.81 -0.06 -0.70
N ILE A 53 4.72 -0.41 0.00
CA ILE A 53 3.37 -0.35 -0.57
C ILE A 53 2.99 1.07 -0.97
N LEU A 54 3.20 2.04 -0.08
CA LEU A 54 2.89 3.44 -0.35
C LEU A 54 3.73 4.01 -1.49
N GLN A 55 5.00 3.60 -1.61
CA GLN A 55 5.83 3.96 -2.76
C GLN A 55 5.30 3.35 -4.05
N ALA A 56 4.94 2.06 -4.04
CA ALA A 56 4.36 1.39 -5.21
C ALA A 56 3.05 2.07 -5.65
N ILE A 57 2.20 2.46 -4.70
CA ILE A 57 0.97 3.23 -4.99
C ILE A 57 1.35 4.59 -5.60
N SER A 58 2.30 5.32 -5.01
CA SER A 58 2.69 6.66 -5.48
C SER A 58 3.38 6.68 -6.83
N HIS A 59 4.00 5.57 -7.25
CA HIS A 59 4.64 5.42 -8.56
C HIS A 59 3.75 4.70 -9.57
N SER A 60 2.53 4.32 -9.18
CA SER A 60 1.58 3.72 -10.09
C SER A 60 1.12 4.72 -11.13
N GLU A 61 1.04 4.28 -12.38
CA GLU A 61 0.39 5.06 -13.43
C GLU A 61 -1.14 5.02 -13.26
N ASP A 62 -1.80 6.02 -13.85
CA ASP A 62 -3.26 6.08 -13.93
C ASP A 62 -3.82 5.02 -14.88
N VAL A 63 -5.04 4.57 -14.61
CA VAL A 63 -5.71 3.56 -15.43
C VAL A 63 -6.91 4.17 -16.13
N SER A 64 -6.88 4.13 -17.46
CA SER A 64 -8.01 4.55 -18.30
C SER A 64 -8.99 3.40 -18.57
N VAL A 65 -8.50 2.15 -18.61
CA VAL A 65 -9.30 0.96 -18.95
C VAL A 65 -8.79 -0.25 -18.16
N SER A 66 -9.72 -1.04 -17.62
CA SER A 66 -9.41 -2.32 -16.97
C SER A 66 -8.77 -3.33 -17.93
N LYS A 67 -7.66 -3.92 -17.50
CA LYS A 67 -6.89 -4.94 -18.25
C LYS A 67 -7.16 -6.36 -17.73
N ASP A 68 -6.80 -7.36 -18.53
CA ASP A 68 -6.84 -8.76 -18.10
C ASP A 68 -5.74 -9.02 -17.07
N ILE A 69 -5.97 -9.96 -16.14
CA ILE A 69 -5.14 -10.14 -14.93
C ILE A 69 -3.67 -10.40 -15.28
N ASN A 70 -3.39 -11.15 -16.35
CA ASN A 70 -2.02 -11.44 -16.78
C ASN A 70 -1.27 -10.25 -17.40
N THR A 71 -1.97 -9.19 -17.77
CA THR A 71 -1.40 -8.02 -18.48
C THR A 71 -1.27 -6.77 -17.62
N VAL A 72 -1.68 -6.85 -16.34
CA VAL A 72 -1.49 -5.73 -15.40
C VAL A 72 -0.03 -5.63 -15.00
N ILE A 73 0.49 -4.41 -14.94
CA ILE A 73 1.91 -4.13 -14.63
C ILE A 73 2.10 -3.30 -13.36
N ASN A 74 1.10 -2.54 -12.93
CA ASN A 74 1.20 -1.60 -11.81
C ASN A 74 0.03 -1.75 -10.81
N VAL A 75 0.10 -0.99 -9.71
CA VAL A 75 -0.82 -1.08 -8.57
C VAL A 75 -2.25 -0.74 -8.96
N ALA A 76 -2.45 0.37 -9.68
CA ALA A 76 -3.78 0.79 -10.10
C ALA A 76 -4.41 -0.21 -11.07
N GLU A 77 -3.62 -0.78 -11.98
CA GLU A 77 -4.09 -1.81 -12.92
C GLU A 77 -4.51 -3.10 -12.22
N ILE A 78 -3.77 -3.55 -11.20
CA ILE A 78 -4.22 -4.65 -10.33
C ILE A 78 -5.55 -4.29 -9.66
N ALA A 79 -5.66 -3.06 -9.16
CA ALA A 79 -6.82 -2.62 -8.40
C ALA A 79 -8.11 -2.71 -9.23
N VAL A 80 -8.04 -2.38 -10.51
CA VAL A 80 -9.18 -2.40 -11.45
C VAL A 80 -9.14 -3.56 -12.45
N ALA A 81 -8.29 -4.57 -12.23
CA ALA A 81 -8.15 -5.72 -13.12
C ALA A 81 -9.49 -6.41 -13.38
N LYS A 82 -9.71 -6.83 -14.63
CA LYS A 82 -10.96 -7.49 -15.05
C LYS A 82 -11.20 -8.76 -14.25
N LYS A 83 -12.31 -8.79 -13.52
CA LYS A 83 -12.73 -9.93 -12.73
C LYS A 83 -13.09 -11.15 -13.59
N ASP A 84 -13.57 -10.95 -14.81
CA ASP A 84 -13.94 -11.97 -15.79
C ASP A 84 -12.77 -12.43 -16.67
N SER A 85 -11.54 -12.06 -16.31
CA SER A 85 -10.33 -12.51 -16.98
C SER A 85 -10.26 -14.04 -17.02
N VAL A 86 -9.99 -14.58 -18.21
CA VAL A 86 -9.77 -16.02 -18.43
C VAL A 86 -8.46 -16.47 -17.75
N THR A 87 -7.49 -15.55 -17.66
CA THR A 87 -6.22 -15.77 -16.96
C THR A 87 -6.35 -15.39 -15.49
N LYS A 88 -5.67 -16.14 -14.62
CA LYS A 88 -5.73 -15.98 -13.16
C LYS A 88 -4.34 -15.81 -12.54
N THR A 89 -3.36 -15.43 -13.35
CA THR A 89 -1.96 -15.30 -12.95
C THR A 89 -1.47 -13.89 -13.21
N LEU A 90 -0.68 -13.35 -12.29
CA LEU A 90 0.01 -12.08 -12.48
C LEU A 90 1.33 -12.33 -13.23
N ASP A 91 1.29 -12.29 -14.57
CA ASP A 91 2.47 -12.64 -15.37
C ASP A 91 3.48 -11.48 -15.46
N GLN A 92 3.01 -10.23 -15.35
CA GLN A 92 3.84 -9.03 -15.45
C GLN A 92 4.04 -8.31 -14.10
N ALA A 93 2.99 -8.08 -13.31
CA ALA A 93 3.07 -7.43 -12.00
C ALA A 93 3.61 -8.34 -10.86
N LYS A 94 4.79 -8.92 -11.06
CA LYS A 94 5.46 -9.87 -10.15
C LYS A 94 6.35 -9.17 -9.11
N LYS A 95 5.80 -8.15 -8.45
CA LYS A 95 6.50 -7.41 -7.39
C LYS A 95 5.62 -7.36 -6.15
N ASP A 96 6.13 -7.83 -5.02
CA ASP A 96 5.32 -7.91 -3.78
C ASP A 96 4.73 -6.57 -3.35
N ALA A 97 5.49 -5.47 -3.49
CA ALA A 97 4.99 -4.13 -3.19
C ALA A 97 3.83 -3.71 -4.12
N VAL A 98 3.94 -4.03 -5.41
CA VAL A 98 2.90 -3.76 -6.41
C VAL A 98 1.66 -4.61 -6.16
N ILE A 99 1.84 -5.90 -5.84
CA ILE A 99 0.76 -6.82 -5.50
C ILE A 99 0.02 -6.35 -4.24
N ALA A 100 0.76 -6.07 -3.16
CA ALA A 100 0.17 -5.60 -1.91
C ALA A 100 -0.55 -4.25 -2.09
N GLY A 101 0.03 -3.34 -2.88
CA GLY A 101 -0.59 -2.04 -3.20
C GLY A 101 -1.87 -2.21 -4.00
N GLY A 102 -1.86 -3.08 -5.01
CA GLY A 102 -3.03 -3.38 -5.83
C GLY A 102 -4.16 -4.03 -5.01
N ILE A 103 -3.83 -4.97 -4.12
CA ILE A 103 -4.79 -5.55 -3.18
C ILE A 103 -5.37 -4.47 -2.26
N ALA A 104 -4.52 -3.63 -1.66
CA ALA A 104 -4.99 -2.58 -0.76
C ALA A 104 -5.91 -1.58 -1.47
N LEU A 105 -5.53 -1.10 -2.66
CA LEU A 105 -6.36 -0.19 -3.45
C LEU A 105 -7.67 -0.84 -3.87
N ARG A 106 -7.64 -2.09 -4.35
CA ARG A 106 -8.85 -2.82 -4.71
C ARG A 106 -9.78 -2.92 -3.50
N ALA A 107 -9.26 -3.30 -2.34
CA ALA A 107 -10.05 -3.47 -1.12
C ALA A 107 -10.71 -2.16 -0.63
N MET A 108 -10.05 -1.02 -0.86
CA MET A 108 -10.59 0.30 -0.52
C MET A 108 -11.54 0.85 -1.59
N ALA A 109 -11.51 0.30 -2.80
CA ALA A 109 -12.41 0.71 -3.89
C ALA A 109 -13.84 0.20 -3.63
N LYS A 110 -14.83 1.02 -3.98
CA LYS A 110 -16.27 0.75 -3.73
C LYS A 110 -16.74 -0.62 -4.21
N GLU A 111 -16.35 -1.02 -5.43
CA GLU A 111 -16.72 -2.30 -6.04
C GLU A 111 -15.62 -3.37 -5.93
N GLY A 112 -14.62 -3.12 -5.07
CA GLY A 112 -13.51 -4.01 -4.79
C GLY A 112 -13.94 -5.33 -4.19
N ARG A 113 -13.66 -6.43 -4.89
CA ARG A 113 -13.97 -7.79 -4.42
C ARG A 113 -12.84 -8.74 -4.76
N PHE A 114 -12.72 -9.79 -3.94
CA PHE A 114 -11.76 -10.86 -4.11
C PHE A 114 -12.48 -12.21 -4.17
N ALA A 115 -12.01 -13.10 -5.05
CA ALA A 115 -12.48 -14.46 -5.12
C ALA A 115 -12.05 -15.27 -3.90
N ALA A 116 -12.94 -16.17 -3.46
CA ALA A 116 -12.70 -17.15 -2.41
C ALA A 116 -13.54 -18.40 -2.71
N LYS A 117 -13.03 -19.59 -2.40
CA LYS A 117 -13.81 -20.82 -2.58
C LYS A 117 -15.06 -20.85 -1.71
N ASN A 118 -16.19 -21.22 -2.31
CA ASN A 118 -17.47 -21.38 -1.62
C ASN A 118 -17.55 -22.72 -0.87
N GLY A 119 -18.37 -22.76 0.17
CA GLY A 119 -18.71 -23.98 0.91
C GLY A 119 -18.00 -24.14 2.26
N ASP A 120 -16.87 -23.46 2.48
CA ASP A 120 -16.16 -23.43 3.76
C ASP A 120 -15.72 -22.00 4.07
N VAL A 121 -16.05 -21.52 5.28
CA VAL A 121 -15.77 -20.15 5.74
C VAL A 121 -14.26 -19.87 5.89
N LYS A 122 -13.41 -20.88 5.97
CA LYS A 122 -11.95 -20.68 6.12
C LYS A 122 -11.32 -20.00 4.90
N TYR A 123 -11.80 -20.28 3.68
CA TYR A 123 -11.27 -19.68 2.46
C TYR A 123 -11.51 -18.16 2.40
N PRO A 124 -12.75 -17.66 2.56
CA PRO A 124 -12.98 -16.22 2.62
C PRO A 124 -12.30 -15.58 3.84
N ASN A 125 -12.19 -16.27 4.99
CA ASN A 125 -11.47 -15.75 6.14
C ASN A 125 -9.96 -15.56 5.87
N ALA A 126 -9.32 -16.51 5.18
CA ALA A 126 -7.91 -16.39 4.80
C ALA A 126 -7.68 -15.23 3.83
N VAL A 127 -8.55 -15.08 2.82
CA VAL A 127 -8.51 -13.94 1.87
C VAL A 127 -8.73 -12.62 2.61
N ASN A 128 -9.76 -12.54 3.46
CA ASN A 128 -10.05 -11.35 4.25
C ASN A 128 -8.89 -10.97 5.18
N GLY A 129 -8.23 -11.96 5.79
CA GLY A 129 -7.04 -11.73 6.62
C GLY A 129 -5.88 -11.11 5.84
N ALA A 130 -5.59 -11.65 4.64
CA ALA A 130 -4.57 -11.10 3.76
C ALA A 130 -4.92 -9.66 3.33
N VAL A 131 -6.15 -9.46 2.84
CA VAL A 131 -6.65 -8.16 2.37
C VAL A 131 -6.63 -7.11 3.49
N ALA A 132 -7.12 -7.45 4.68
CA ALA A 132 -7.10 -6.56 5.83
C ALA A 132 -5.67 -6.20 6.25
N SER A 133 -4.73 -7.14 6.18
CA SER A 133 -3.31 -6.89 6.45
C SER A 133 -2.71 -5.87 5.48
N ALA A 134 -3.02 -5.97 4.18
CA ALA A 134 -2.56 -4.99 3.19
C ALA A 134 -3.10 -3.59 3.47
N VAL A 135 -4.41 -3.46 3.71
CA VAL A 135 -5.06 -2.18 4.04
C VAL A 135 -4.48 -1.59 5.33
N ASN A 136 -4.33 -2.41 6.37
CA ASN A 136 -3.78 -1.96 7.66
C ASN A 136 -2.33 -1.47 7.52
N LYS A 137 -1.48 -2.15 6.75
CA LYS A 137 -0.10 -1.70 6.48
C LYS A 137 -0.08 -0.33 5.79
N VAL A 138 -0.93 -0.13 4.77
CA VAL A 138 -1.05 1.14 4.05
C VAL A 138 -1.50 2.27 4.98
N LEU A 139 -2.62 2.09 5.68
CA LEU A 139 -3.21 3.14 6.52
C LEU A 139 -2.33 3.46 7.74
N SER A 140 -1.78 2.46 8.42
CA SER A 140 -0.89 2.69 9.58
C SER A 140 0.37 3.47 9.19
N THR A 141 1.00 3.11 8.07
CA THR A 141 2.19 3.81 7.57
C THR A 141 1.85 5.23 7.13
N LEU A 142 0.72 5.42 6.42
CA LEU A 142 0.28 6.75 6.00
C LEU A 142 0.03 7.66 7.20
N VAL A 143 -0.63 7.16 8.24
CA VAL A 143 -0.87 7.91 9.47
C VAL A 143 0.44 8.29 10.17
N ILE A 144 1.41 7.38 10.26
CA ILE A 144 2.73 7.66 10.85
C ILE A 144 3.46 8.72 10.02
N ALA A 145 3.44 8.59 8.69
CA ALA A 145 4.09 9.55 7.80
C ALA A 145 3.49 10.96 7.98
N ILE A 146 2.16 11.07 8.07
CA ILE A 146 1.48 12.36 8.30
C ILE A 146 1.90 12.94 9.66
N ARG A 147 1.87 12.13 10.74
CA ARG A 147 2.29 12.58 12.07
C ARG A 147 3.72 13.09 12.09
N ASN A 148 4.64 12.37 11.45
CA ASN A 148 6.04 12.77 11.35
C ASN A 148 6.19 14.10 10.61
N ARG A 149 5.44 14.32 9.53
CA ARG A 149 5.49 15.58 8.78
C ARG A 149 4.94 16.75 9.60
N VAL A 150 3.84 16.54 10.33
CA VAL A 150 3.27 17.54 11.24
C VAL A 150 4.22 17.87 12.39
N ASP A 151 4.81 16.86 13.03
CA ASP A 151 5.78 17.04 14.12
C ASP A 151 7.01 17.87 13.69
N LEU A 152 7.55 17.62 12.49
CA LEU A 152 8.64 18.43 11.95
C LEU A 152 8.24 19.90 11.78
N GLY A 153 7.06 20.17 11.22
CA GLY A 153 6.56 21.54 11.09
C GLY A 153 6.34 22.23 12.43
N LEU A 154 5.80 21.52 13.43
CA LEU A 154 5.63 22.06 14.78
C LEU A 154 6.96 22.36 15.48
N LYS A 155 7.99 21.53 15.26
CA LYS A 155 9.35 21.78 15.78
C LYS A 155 9.98 23.02 15.18
N GLU A 156 9.81 23.25 13.88
CA GLU A 156 10.29 24.46 13.21
C GLU A 156 9.61 25.71 13.76
N ILE A 157 8.29 25.69 13.95
CA ILE A 157 7.53 26.79 14.56
C ILE A 157 8.02 27.08 15.98
N ASN A 158 8.17 26.04 16.81
CA ASN A 158 8.64 26.19 18.19
C ASN A 158 10.05 26.80 18.26
N LYS A 159 10.94 26.44 17.32
CA LYS A 159 12.27 27.04 17.22
C LYS A 159 12.20 28.54 16.94
N LEU A 160 11.40 28.94 15.93
CA LEU A 160 11.22 30.35 15.56
C LEU A 160 10.61 31.17 16.70
N LEU A 161 9.61 30.64 17.41
CA LEU A 161 9.01 31.31 18.57
C LEU A 161 10.02 31.49 19.72
N GLY A 162 10.90 30.49 19.93
CA GLY A 162 11.99 30.58 20.90
C GLY A 162 12.99 31.69 20.55
N GLU A 163 13.35 31.82 19.27
CA GLU A 163 14.25 32.87 18.77
C GLU A 163 13.63 34.28 18.93
N ILE A 164 12.35 34.46 18.55
CA ILE A 164 11.63 35.74 18.72
C ILE A 164 11.61 36.17 20.19
N LYS A 165 11.26 35.25 21.09
CA LYS A 165 11.21 35.52 22.53
C LYS A 165 12.56 35.96 23.09
N GLN A 166 13.68 35.43 22.57
CA GLN A 166 15.03 35.85 22.97
C GLN A 166 15.41 37.23 22.38
N GLY A 167 14.95 37.54 21.16
CA GLY A 167 15.13 38.84 20.52
C GLY A 167 14.43 39.98 21.27
N GLU A 168 13.17 39.79 21.65
CA GLU A 168 12.39 40.76 22.43
C GLU A 168 13.02 41.06 23.80
N GLY A 169 13.57 40.03 24.47
CA GLY A 169 14.28 40.20 25.73
C GLY A 169 15.58 41.01 25.59
N SER A 170 16.24 40.92 24.42
CA SER A 170 17.49 41.64 24.14
C SER A 170 17.24 43.11 23.79
N GLU A 171 16.19 43.41 23.02
CA GLU A 171 15.81 44.81 22.71
C GLU A 171 15.33 45.59 23.94
N SER A 172 14.65 44.94 24.89
CA SER A 172 14.21 45.63 26.12
C SER A 172 15.38 46.02 27.04
N LYS A 173 16.47 45.24 27.05
CA LYS A 173 17.68 45.55 27.83
C LYS A 173 18.53 46.68 27.24
N VAL A 174 18.51 46.84 25.92
CA VAL A 174 19.25 47.93 25.24
C VAL A 174 18.55 49.28 25.42
N LYS A 175 17.21 49.31 25.55
CA LYS A 175 16.44 50.55 25.77
C LYS A 175 16.38 51.03 27.23
N ALA A 176 16.90 50.25 28.18
CA ALA A 176 16.84 50.54 29.62
C ALA A 176 18.14 51.11 30.22
N ASN A 177 19.14 51.44 29.39
CA ASN A 177 20.41 52.07 29.78
C ASN A 177 20.53 53.50 29.26
#